data_AF-A0A2A5BCV9-F1
#
_entry.id   AF-A0A2A5BCV9-F1
#
_cell.length_a   1.000
_cell.length_b   1.000
_cell.length_c   1.000
_cell.angle_alpha   90.00
_cell.angle_beta   90.00
_cell.angle_gamma   90.00
#
_symmetry.space_group_name_H-M   'P 1'
#
loop_
_entity.id
_entity.type
_entity.pdbx_description
1 polymer ?
#
loop_
_entity_poly.entity_id
_entity_poly.type
_entity_poly.pdbx_seq_one_letter_code
_entity_poly.pdbx_strand_id
1 'polypeptide(L)'
;MLGSTIYDSYTQSTHSCIDLHKNFDQGNPLYEYEEGKGPYMRYTSTPNQRNIIKDLDNIDIPDDIKELANNMYKEINPPTKRNISRSYMLVYFIICAYDKLNRVYDPKFLCKKMGINVKSLNKALKLDTKYKMGNFCIDRSCIDYIPMYYELMGLSGKGLLVAKDIATQIHKDDKIRRIFPQNVAKGIIY
;
A
#
# COMPACT_ATOMS: atom_id res chain seq x y z
N MET A 1 -0.85 -28.87 39.76
CA MET A 1 -0.49 -27.45 39.96
C MET A 1 0.85 -27.22 39.28
N LEU A 2 0.83 -26.76 38.03
CA LEU A 2 2.04 -26.36 37.29
C LEU A 2 1.71 -25.02 36.63
N GLY A 3 2.52 -24.02 36.96
CA GLY A 3 2.29 -22.61 36.67
C GLY A 3 2.38 -22.31 35.18
N SER A 4 1.33 -21.68 34.67
CA SER A 4 1.25 -21.07 33.34
C SER A 4 1.20 -19.56 33.52
N THR A 5 2.36 -18.92 33.44
CA THR A 5 2.49 -17.49 33.23
C THR A 5 3.75 -17.31 32.43
N ILE A 6 3.65 -16.84 31.19
CA ILE A 6 4.72 -16.14 30.48
C ILE A 6 4.18 -15.65 29.10
N TYR A 7 4.39 -14.35 28.86
CA TYR A 7 4.27 -13.54 27.64
C TYR A 7 2.88 -13.19 27.07
N ASP A 8 2.33 -12.10 27.61
CA ASP A 8 1.60 -11.11 26.80
C ASP A 8 2.21 -9.73 27.04
N SER A 9 3.01 -9.26 26.09
CA SER A 9 3.38 -7.85 25.98
C SER A 9 3.75 -7.50 24.54
N TYR A 10 2.76 -7.57 23.65
CA TYR A 10 2.84 -6.88 22.37
C TYR A 10 2.67 -5.39 22.63
N THR A 11 3.73 -4.64 22.36
CA THR A 11 3.79 -3.19 22.43
C THR A 11 2.73 -2.57 21.54
N GLN A 12 1.69 -2.02 22.14
CA GLN A 12 0.75 -1.11 21.47
C GLN A 12 1.52 0.17 21.10
N SER A 13 1.96 0.27 19.85
CA SER A 13 2.47 1.52 19.30
C SER A 13 1.29 2.47 19.10
N THR A 14 1.00 3.29 20.11
CA THR A 14 0.03 4.39 19.99
C THR A 14 0.70 5.55 19.26
N HIS A 15 0.66 5.51 17.93
CA HIS A 15 0.97 6.68 17.12
C HIS A 15 -0.32 7.43 16.82
N SER A 16 -0.48 8.53 17.56
CA SER A 16 -1.46 9.59 17.39
C SER A 16 -1.64 9.95 15.92
N CYS A 17 -2.86 9.73 15.41
CA CYS A 17 -3.30 10.24 14.12
C CYS A 17 -3.42 11.76 14.23
N ILE A 18 -2.56 12.48 13.51
CA ILE A 18 -2.64 13.93 13.40
C ILE A 18 -3.85 14.25 12.51
N ASP A 19 -4.88 14.84 13.10
CA ASP A 19 -6.05 15.39 12.41
C ASP A 19 -5.62 16.48 11.41
N LEU A 20 -5.67 16.16 10.11
CA LEU A 20 -5.39 17.06 8.99
C LEU A 20 -6.68 17.68 8.42
N HIS A 21 -7.61 18.11 9.29
CA HIS A 21 -8.70 18.98 8.87
C HIS A 21 -8.29 20.45 9.04
N LYS A 22 -7.63 21.02 8.03
CA LYS A 22 -7.52 22.47 7.86
C LYS A 22 -7.84 22.89 6.42
N ASN A 23 -9.06 23.42 6.28
CA ASN A 23 -9.45 24.59 5.49
C ASN A 23 -9.09 24.60 4.00
N PHE A 24 -9.93 23.98 3.17
CA PHE A 24 -10.14 24.45 1.80
C PHE A 24 -11.29 25.45 1.80
N ASP A 25 -10.93 26.72 1.98
CA ASP A 25 -11.84 27.85 1.88
C ASP A 25 -12.33 28.01 0.44
N GLN A 26 -13.64 28.14 0.29
CA GLN A 26 -14.34 28.20 -0.98
C GLN A 26 -14.17 29.59 -1.62
N GLY A 27 -13.05 29.80 -2.31
CA GLY A 27 -12.89 30.91 -3.23
C GLY A 27 -13.71 30.67 -4.51
N ASN A 28 -14.90 31.23 -4.58
CA ASN A 28 -15.65 31.37 -5.84
C ASN A 28 -14.86 32.30 -6.78
N PRO A 29 -14.42 31.87 -7.98
CA PRO A 29 -13.76 32.78 -8.90
C PRO A 29 -14.78 33.78 -9.45
N LEU A 30 -14.56 35.07 -9.17
CA LEU A 30 -15.22 36.18 -9.84
C LEU A 30 -14.87 36.13 -11.33
N TYR A 31 -15.89 36.08 -12.18
CA TYR A 31 -15.73 36.15 -13.63
C TYR A 31 -15.47 37.61 -14.02
N GLU A 32 -14.26 37.93 -14.44
CA GLU A 32 -13.97 39.18 -15.15
C GLU A 32 -14.47 39.06 -16.59
N TYR A 33 -15.42 39.92 -16.97
CA TYR A 33 -15.87 40.08 -18.34
C TYR A 33 -14.96 41.11 -19.03
N GLU A 34 -14.08 40.66 -19.91
CA GLU A 34 -13.46 41.57 -20.88
C GLU A 34 -14.47 41.84 -22.01
N GLU A 35 -14.93 43.08 -22.14
CA GLU A 35 -15.79 43.52 -23.23
C GLU A 35 -15.10 43.27 -24.58
N GLY A 36 -15.75 42.49 -25.46
CA GLY A 36 -15.33 42.30 -26.85
C GLY A 36 -14.71 40.95 -27.21
N LYS A 37 -14.48 40.05 -26.24
CA LYS A 37 -14.09 38.65 -26.52
C LYS A 37 -15.28 37.74 -26.18
N GLY A 38 -15.86 37.10 -27.20
CA GLY A 38 -16.97 36.17 -27.02
C GLY A 38 -16.70 35.13 -25.92
N PRO A 39 -17.73 34.60 -25.25
CA PRO A 39 -17.59 33.81 -24.04
C PRO A 39 -16.70 32.59 -24.31
N TYR A 40 -15.45 32.64 -23.86
CA TYR A 40 -14.66 31.44 -23.73
C TYR A 40 -15.30 30.62 -22.61
N MET A 41 -16.16 29.66 -22.98
CA MET A 41 -16.56 28.58 -22.09
C MET A 41 -15.26 27.86 -21.68
N ARG A 42 -14.69 28.26 -20.54
CA ARG A 42 -13.83 27.36 -19.79
C ARG A 42 -14.76 26.23 -19.37
N TYR A 43 -14.69 25.11 -20.08
CA TYR A 43 -15.14 23.84 -19.53
C TYR A 43 -14.35 23.64 -18.24
N THR A 44 -14.91 24.08 -17.12
CA THR A 44 -14.53 23.55 -15.84
C THR A 44 -14.83 22.07 -16.00
N SER A 45 -13.79 21.25 -16.08
CA SER A 45 -13.99 19.82 -16.12
C SER A 45 -14.84 19.53 -14.88
N THR A 46 -16.12 19.21 -15.07
CA THR A 46 -17.00 18.73 -14.02
C THR A 46 -16.15 17.75 -13.22
N PRO A 47 -16.02 17.90 -11.89
CA PRO A 47 -15.08 17.13 -11.08
C PRO A 47 -15.27 15.66 -11.38
N ASN A 48 -14.49 15.19 -12.34
CA ASN A 48 -14.76 13.94 -13.04
C ASN A 48 -14.33 12.94 -12.01
N GLN A 49 -15.31 12.28 -11.39
CA GLN A 49 -15.16 11.53 -10.15
C GLN A 49 -13.86 10.74 -10.22
N ARG A 50 -12.84 11.17 -9.46
CA ARG A 50 -11.49 10.62 -9.52
C ARG A 50 -11.56 9.21 -8.95
N ASN A 51 -11.83 8.25 -9.82
CA ASN A 51 -12.10 6.87 -9.48
C ASN A 51 -11.05 6.01 -10.17
N ILE A 52 -10.52 5.03 -9.44
CA ILE A 52 -9.61 4.03 -9.99
C ILE A 52 -10.25 2.64 -10.07
N ILE A 53 -11.50 2.47 -9.64
CA ILE A 53 -12.16 1.15 -9.58
C ILE A 53 -12.12 0.44 -10.93
N LYS A 54 -12.40 1.15 -12.03
CA LYS A 54 -12.36 0.60 -13.40
C LYS A 54 -10.99 0.07 -13.79
N ASP A 55 -9.90 0.68 -13.29
CA ASP A 55 -8.55 0.18 -13.51
C ASP A 55 -8.24 -1.03 -12.64
N LEU A 56 -8.88 -1.14 -11.47
CA LEU A 56 -8.71 -2.23 -10.51
C LEU A 56 -9.57 -3.46 -10.84
N ASP A 57 -10.65 -3.32 -11.60
CA ASP A 57 -11.56 -4.42 -11.96
C ASP A 57 -10.85 -5.55 -12.71
N ASN A 58 -9.82 -5.23 -13.49
CA ASN A 58 -9.01 -6.20 -14.23
C ASN A 58 -7.87 -6.81 -13.41
N ILE A 59 -7.69 -6.38 -12.17
CA ILE A 59 -6.63 -6.86 -11.29
C ILE A 59 -7.24 -7.85 -10.31
N ASP A 60 -6.69 -9.06 -10.32
CA ASP A 60 -7.03 -10.12 -9.37
C ASP A 60 -6.50 -9.81 -7.96
N ILE A 61 -7.26 -9.00 -7.23
CA ILE A 61 -7.07 -8.65 -5.82
C ILE A 61 -8.45 -8.63 -5.12
N PRO A 62 -8.50 -8.80 -3.78
CA PRO A 62 -9.75 -8.77 -3.01
C PRO A 62 -10.51 -7.44 -3.17
N ASP A 63 -11.84 -7.49 -3.19
CA ASP A 63 -12.67 -6.31 -3.44
C ASP A 63 -12.57 -5.27 -2.31
N ASP A 64 -12.39 -5.70 -1.06
CA ASP A 64 -12.16 -4.80 0.08
C ASP A 64 -10.86 -3.99 -0.08
N ILE A 65 -9.81 -4.60 -0.65
CA ILE A 65 -8.57 -3.91 -1.02
C ILE A 65 -8.83 -2.91 -2.15
N LYS A 66 -9.62 -3.26 -3.17
CA LYS A 66 -9.96 -2.35 -4.28
C LYS A 66 -10.73 -1.13 -3.80
N GLU A 67 -11.73 -1.33 -2.97
CA GLU A 67 -12.55 -0.26 -2.39
C GLU A 67 -11.71 0.67 -1.53
N LEU A 68 -10.90 0.11 -0.62
CA LEU A 68 -10.03 0.91 0.24
C LEU A 68 -8.99 1.71 -0.56
N ALA A 69 -8.35 1.09 -1.55
CA ALA A 69 -7.42 1.76 -2.45
C ALA A 69 -8.10 2.92 -3.20
N ASN A 70 -9.31 2.72 -3.69
CA ASN A 70 -10.08 3.75 -4.37
C ASN A 70 -10.47 4.92 -3.46
N ASN A 71 -10.85 4.63 -2.22
CA ASN A 71 -11.19 5.64 -1.23
C ASN A 71 -9.95 6.49 -0.89
N MET A 72 -8.81 5.86 -0.65
CA MET A 72 -7.54 6.59 -0.45
C MET A 72 -7.14 7.42 -1.67
N TYR A 73 -7.34 6.90 -2.89
CA TYR A 73 -7.07 7.65 -4.12
C TYR A 73 -7.93 8.92 -4.24
N LYS A 74 -9.22 8.81 -3.92
CA LYS A 74 -10.16 9.93 -3.90
C LYS A 74 -9.77 10.97 -2.85
N GLU A 75 -9.39 10.51 -1.66
CA GLU A 75 -9.00 11.35 -0.53
C GLU A 75 -7.73 12.16 -0.81
N ILE A 76 -6.65 11.54 -1.32
CA ILE A 76 -5.44 12.28 -1.70
C ILE A 76 -5.72 13.28 -2.82
N ASN A 77 -6.60 12.89 -3.75
CA ASN A 77 -6.90 13.68 -4.94
C ASN A 77 -5.61 14.02 -5.74
N PRO A 78 -4.77 13.02 -6.12
CA PRO A 78 -3.46 13.28 -6.69
C PRO A 78 -3.60 13.99 -8.05
N PRO A 79 -2.70 14.94 -8.39
CA PRO A 79 -2.76 15.63 -9.67
C PRO A 79 -2.56 14.65 -10.82
N THR A 80 -3.49 14.65 -11.78
CA THR A 80 -3.50 13.76 -12.95
C THR A 80 -2.45 14.11 -14.03
N LYS A 81 -1.62 15.15 -13.83
CA LYS A 81 -0.70 15.64 -14.88
C LYS A 81 0.56 14.75 -15.08
N ARG A 82 0.57 14.12 -16.27
CA ARG A 82 1.64 13.78 -17.25
C ARG A 82 2.96 13.08 -16.87
N ASN A 83 3.44 13.03 -15.62
CA ASN A 83 4.78 12.44 -15.35
C ASN A 83 4.85 11.25 -14.39
N ILE A 84 3.80 10.98 -13.60
CA ILE A 84 3.72 9.73 -12.82
C ILE A 84 2.81 8.79 -13.57
N SER A 85 3.32 7.61 -13.96
CA SER A 85 2.47 6.61 -14.60
C SER A 85 1.32 6.28 -13.65
N ARG A 86 0.07 6.35 -14.15
CA ARG A 86 -1.13 5.97 -13.41
C ARG A 86 -0.94 4.62 -12.71
N SER A 87 -0.28 3.70 -13.39
CA SER A 87 0.10 2.37 -12.90
C SER A 87 0.92 2.40 -11.59
N TYR A 88 1.86 3.34 -11.41
CA TYR A 88 2.60 3.48 -10.15
C TYR A 88 1.72 3.98 -9.01
N MET A 89 0.77 4.88 -9.29
CA MET A 89 -0.19 5.32 -8.29
C MET A 89 -1.07 4.15 -7.86
N LEU A 90 -1.62 3.40 -8.81
CA LEU A 90 -2.43 2.22 -8.51
C LEU A 90 -1.67 1.22 -7.62
N VAL A 91 -0.43 0.88 -7.99
CA VAL A 91 0.43 0.00 -7.16
C VAL A 91 0.58 0.54 -5.74
N TYR A 92 0.90 1.83 -5.60
CA TYR A 92 1.08 2.46 -4.29
C TYR A 92 -0.20 2.35 -3.44
N PHE A 93 -1.36 2.75 -3.97
CA PHE A 93 -2.63 2.71 -3.22
C PHE A 93 -3.06 1.30 -2.84
N ILE A 94 -2.82 0.30 -3.70
CA ILE A 94 -3.10 -1.10 -3.37
C ILE A 94 -2.19 -1.58 -2.23
N ILE A 95 -0.89 -1.28 -2.28
CA ILE A 95 0.05 -1.63 -1.21
C ILE A 95 -0.37 -0.98 0.12
N CYS A 96 -0.73 0.30 0.09
CA CYS A 96 -1.25 1.01 1.26
C CYS A 96 -2.52 0.35 1.80
N ALA A 97 -3.40 -0.17 0.94
CA ALA A 97 -4.64 -0.81 1.35
C ALA A 97 -4.37 -2.14 2.05
N TYR A 98 -3.46 -2.95 1.51
CA TYR A 98 -2.99 -4.17 2.18
C TYR A 98 -2.41 -3.88 3.55
N ASP A 99 -1.53 -2.88 3.64
CA ASP A 99 -0.89 -2.53 4.90
C ASP A 99 -1.89 -1.99 5.94
N LYS A 100 -2.83 -1.14 5.52
CA LYS A 100 -3.90 -0.60 6.39
C LYS A 100 -4.85 -1.68 6.92
N LEU A 101 -5.06 -2.76 6.17
CA LEU A 101 -5.81 -3.94 6.62
C LEU A 101 -4.94 -4.99 7.32
N ASN A 102 -3.67 -4.67 7.58
CA ASN A 102 -2.67 -5.58 8.16
C ASN A 102 -2.57 -6.94 7.43
N ARG A 103 -2.73 -6.93 6.11
CA ARG A 103 -2.60 -8.11 5.25
C ARG A 103 -1.26 -8.07 4.54
N VAL A 104 -0.52 -9.17 4.64
CA VAL A 104 0.79 -9.29 4.00
C VAL A 104 0.60 -9.62 2.52
N TYR A 105 1.30 -8.89 1.66
CA TYR A 105 1.29 -9.10 0.22
C TYR A 105 2.67 -8.80 -0.37
N ASP A 106 3.20 -9.64 -1.28
CA ASP A 106 4.47 -9.36 -1.97
C ASP A 106 4.25 -8.32 -3.07
N PRO A 107 4.77 -7.08 -2.94
CA PRO A 107 4.57 -6.04 -3.94
C PRO A 107 5.10 -6.42 -5.33
N LYS A 108 6.08 -7.34 -5.40
CA LYS A 108 6.60 -7.84 -6.68
C LYS A 108 5.54 -8.60 -7.47
N PHE A 109 4.65 -9.33 -6.79
CA PHE A 109 3.52 -10.00 -7.43
C PHE A 109 2.52 -9.00 -7.98
N LEU A 110 2.25 -7.92 -7.25
CA LEU A 110 1.36 -6.85 -7.74
C LEU A 110 1.94 -6.20 -9.00
N CYS A 111 3.24 -5.85 -8.98
CA CYS A 111 3.91 -5.31 -10.17
C CYS A 111 3.78 -6.25 -11.37
N LYS A 112 3.99 -7.56 -11.17
CA LYS A 112 3.83 -8.56 -12.24
C LYS A 112 2.39 -8.62 -12.76
N LYS A 113 1.38 -8.66 -11.87
CA LYS A 113 -0.04 -8.66 -12.25
C LYS A 113 -0.43 -7.40 -13.04
N MET A 114 0.18 -6.26 -12.74
CA MET A 114 -0.08 -4.97 -13.40
C MET A 114 0.81 -4.68 -14.63
N GLY A 115 1.67 -5.62 -15.03
CA GLY A 115 2.60 -5.41 -16.16
C GLY A 115 3.67 -4.35 -15.89
N ILE A 116 3.98 -4.05 -14.63
CA ILE A 116 4.98 -3.07 -14.22
C ILE A 116 6.30 -3.79 -13.96
N ASN A 117 7.40 -3.24 -14.48
CA ASN A 117 8.73 -3.76 -14.17
C ASN A 117 9.00 -3.65 -12.66
N VAL A 118 9.35 -4.76 -12.01
CA VAL A 118 9.65 -4.83 -10.57
C VAL A 118 10.72 -3.82 -10.13
N LYS A 119 11.69 -3.50 -11.01
CA LYS A 119 12.70 -2.46 -10.75
C LYS A 119 12.09 -1.06 -10.57
N SER A 120 10.87 -0.85 -11.08
CA SER A 120 10.11 0.40 -10.93
C SER A 120 9.24 0.44 -9.68
N LEU A 121 9.18 -0.62 -8.87
CA LEU A 121 8.46 -0.61 -7.60
C LEU A 121 8.91 0.54 -6.69
N ASN A 122 10.22 0.82 -6.65
CA ASN A 122 10.77 1.95 -5.90
C ASN A 122 10.21 3.31 -6.36
N LYS A 123 9.76 3.44 -7.62
CA LYS A 123 9.10 4.66 -8.10
C LYS A 123 7.69 4.81 -7.51
N ALA A 124 6.98 3.71 -7.33
CA ALA A 124 5.68 3.70 -6.65
C ALA A 124 5.84 4.00 -5.16
N LEU A 125 6.82 3.38 -4.49
CA LEU A 125 7.07 3.62 -3.05
C LEU A 125 7.54 5.06 -2.76
N LYS A 126 8.25 5.71 -3.71
CA LYS A 126 8.59 7.13 -3.60
C LYS A 126 7.39 8.08 -3.64
N LEU A 127 6.19 7.60 -3.97
CA LEU A 127 4.99 8.43 -3.87
C LEU A 127 4.57 8.69 -2.43
N ASP A 128 5.02 7.84 -1.49
CA ASP A 128 4.72 8.00 -0.07
C ASP A 128 5.24 9.33 0.48
N THR A 129 6.49 9.67 0.16
CA THR A 129 7.09 10.94 0.58
C THR A 129 6.36 12.16 0.03
N LYS A 130 5.68 12.01 -1.10
CA LYS A 130 4.94 13.08 -1.76
C LYS A 130 3.56 13.29 -1.16
N TYR A 131 2.84 12.22 -0.86
CA TYR A 131 1.44 12.31 -0.43
C TYR A 131 1.22 12.10 1.06
N LYS A 132 2.25 11.68 1.82
CA LYS A 132 2.28 11.60 3.28
C LYS A 132 1.03 10.92 3.87
N MET A 133 0.59 9.79 3.32
CA MET A 133 -0.61 9.09 3.80
C MET A 133 -0.45 8.40 5.18
N GLY A 134 0.45 8.89 6.02
CA GLY A 134 0.98 8.18 7.18
C GLY A 134 2.36 7.61 6.87
N ASN A 135 3.14 7.34 7.92
CA ASN A 135 4.41 6.63 7.78
C ASN A 135 4.12 5.20 7.34
N PHE A 136 3.95 4.97 6.03
CA PHE A 136 3.91 3.63 5.45
C PHE A 136 5.31 3.04 5.52
N CYS A 137 5.69 2.60 6.71
CA CYS A 137 6.81 1.71 6.87
C CYS A 137 6.26 0.32 6.60
N ILE A 138 6.50 -0.22 5.41
CA ILE A 138 6.34 -1.66 5.14
C ILE A 138 7.49 -2.37 5.88
N ASP A 139 7.49 -2.26 7.21
CA ASP A 139 8.43 -2.95 8.08
C ASP A 139 7.88 -4.36 8.32
N ARG A 140 7.91 -5.14 7.23
CA ARG A 140 7.48 -6.54 7.23
C ARG A 140 8.72 -7.40 7.32
N SER A 141 8.80 -8.18 8.39
CA SER A 141 9.83 -9.18 8.59
C SER A 141 9.63 -10.37 7.66
N CYS A 142 10.64 -11.25 7.54
CA CYS A 142 10.47 -12.50 6.80
C CYS A 142 9.38 -13.39 7.40
N ILE A 143 9.16 -13.33 8.72
CA ILE A 143 8.14 -14.11 9.45
C ILE A 143 6.73 -13.80 8.91
N ASP A 144 6.48 -12.52 8.61
CA ASP A 144 5.18 -12.04 8.11
C ASP A 144 4.83 -12.63 6.75
N TYR A 145 5.82 -12.89 5.90
CA TYR A 145 5.59 -13.43 4.55
C TYR A 145 5.38 -14.95 4.52
N ILE A 146 5.76 -15.68 5.57
CA ILE A 146 5.71 -17.15 5.57
C ILE A 146 4.28 -17.68 5.40
N PRO A 147 3.26 -17.23 6.16
CA PRO A 147 1.89 -17.69 5.99
C PRO A 147 1.37 -17.49 4.57
N MET A 148 1.63 -16.30 4.00
CA MET A 148 1.21 -15.96 2.64
C MET A 148 1.83 -16.90 1.60
N TYR A 149 3.14 -17.20 1.69
CA TYR A 149 3.77 -18.14 0.75
C TYR A 149 3.34 -19.59 0.95
N TYR A 150 3.10 -20.02 2.20
CA TYR A 150 2.54 -21.35 2.49
C TYR A 150 1.18 -21.53 1.82
N GLU A 151 0.28 -20.55 1.96
CA GLU A 151 -1.04 -20.54 1.34
C GLU A 151 -0.92 -20.60 -0.19
N LEU A 152 -0.05 -19.77 -0.77
CA LEU A 152 0.19 -19.76 -2.23
C LEU A 152 0.73 -21.09 -2.77
N MET A 153 1.43 -21.87 -1.95
CA MET A 153 1.95 -23.19 -2.32
C MET A 153 0.97 -24.33 -2.01
N GLY A 154 -0.20 -24.04 -1.43
CA GLY A 154 -1.16 -25.05 -0.98
C GLY A 154 -0.63 -25.92 0.17
N LEU A 155 0.35 -25.42 0.92
CA LEU A 155 0.94 -26.13 2.06
C LEU A 155 0.10 -25.85 3.32
N SER A 156 -0.08 -26.87 4.16
CA SER A 156 -0.77 -26.74 5.44
C SER A 156 -0.14 -27.63 6.52
N GLY A 157 -0.51 -27.40 7.78
CA GLY A 157 -0.10 -28.24 8.90
C GLY A 157 1.13 -27.75 9.67
N LYS A 158 1.79 -28.67 10.38
CA LYS A 158 2.85 -28.37 11.36
C LYS A 158 4.08 -27.67 10.76
N GLY A 159 4.32 -27.82 9.45
CA GLY A 159 5.45 -27.17 8.76
C GLY A 159 5.44 -25.65 8.87
N LEU A 160 4.25 -25.02 8.91
CA LEU A 160 4.13 -23.57 9.07
C LEU A 160 4.73 -23.09 10.40
N LEU A 161 4.50 -23.83 11.49
CA LEU A 161 5.05 -23.49 12.81
C LEU A 161 6.57 -23.62 12.80
N VAL A 162 7.09 -24.73 12.25
CA VAL A 162 8.54 -24.96 12.10
C VAL A 162 9.20 -23.84 11.29
N ALA A 163 8.60 -23.43 10.17
CA ALA A 163 9.11 -22.34 9.34
C ALA A 163 9.14 -21.01 10.11
N LYS A 164 8.10 -20.71 10.89
CA LYS A 164 8.07 -19.51 11.75
C LYS A 164 9.13 -19.56 12.85
N ASP A 165 9.37 -20.72 13.45
CA ASP A 165 10.39 -20.90 14.48
C ASP A 165 11.80 -20.66 13.90
N ILE A 166 12.09 -21.24 12.73
CA ILE A 166 13.35 -21.01 11.99
C ILE A 166 13.50 -19.51 11.69
N ALA A 167 12.45 -18.89 11.16
CA ALA A 167 12.44 -17.46 10.84
C ALA A 167 12.75 -16.58 12.05
N THR A 168 12.18 -16.92 13.21
CA THR A 168 12.40 -16.21 14.48
C THR A 168 13.84 -16.35 14.95
N GLN A 169 14.45 -17.53 14.77
CA GLN A 169 15.85 -17.76 15.13
C GLN A 169 16.82 -16.97 14.25
N ILE A 170 16.62 -17.01 12.93
CA ILE A 170 17.53 -16.33 11.98
C ILE A 170 17.34 -14.81 11.92
N HIS A 171 16.18 -14.29 12.37
CA HIS A 171 15.91 -12.84 12.39
C HIS A 171 16.89 -12.06 13.29
N LYS A 172 17.60 -12.77 14.18
CA LYS A 172 18.65 -12.23 15.04
C LYS A 172 20.00 -12.04 14.32
N ASP A 173 20.20 -12.64 13.14
CA ASP A 173 21.45 -12.52 12.37
C ASP A 173 21.46 -11.25 11.50
N ASP A 174 22.43 -10.38 11.74
CA ASP A 174 22.62 -9.12 11.00
C ASP A 174 22.90 -9.32 9.51
N LYS A 175 23.46 -10.45 9.09
CA LYS A 175 23.67 -10.76 7.66
C LYS A 175 22.34 -11.00 6.97
N ILE A 176 21.41 -11.68 7.64
CA ILE A 176 20.07 -11.98 7.11
C ILE A 176 19.23 -10.70 6.99
N ARG A 177 19.37 -9.77 7.94
CA ARG A 177 18.69 -8.46 7.91
C ARG A 177 19.04 -7.60 6.69
N ARG A 178 20.18 -7.86 6.04
CA ARG A 178 20.59 -7.17 4.79
C ARG A 178 19.93 -7.75 3.54
N ILE A 179 19.28 -8.90 3.64
CA ILE A 179 18.58 -9.56 2.54
C ILE A 179 17.11 -9.15 2.59
N PHE A 180 16.48 -9.00 1.42
CA PHE A 180 15.05 -8.74 1.34
C PHE A 180 14.24 -9.83 2.07
N PRO A 181 13.33 -9.47 2.99
CA PRO A 181 12.60 -10.42 3.84
C PRO A 181 11.79 -11.44 3.03
N GLN A 182 11.30 -11.06 1.84
CA GLN A 182 10.61 -11.96 0.92
C GLN A 182 11.51 -13.11 0.42
N ASN A 183 12.79 -12.82 0.16
CA ASN A 183 13.74 -13.83 -0.32
C ASN A 183 14.14 -14.78 0.81
N VAL A 184 14.33 -14.23 2.02
CA VAL A 184 14.60 -15.03 3.22
C VAL A 184 13.42 -15.96 3.50
N ALA A 185 12.19 -15.45 3.50
CA ALA A 185 10.99 -16.25 3.69
C ALA A 185 10.87 -17.39 2.67
N LYS A 186 11.11 -17.11 1.37
CA LYS A 186 11.14 -18.15 0.32
C LYS A 186 12.20 -19.23 0.59
N GLY A 187 13.39 -18.83 1.05
CA GLY A 187 14.47 -19.76 1.37
C GLY A 187 14.22 -20.62 2.62
N ILE A 188 13.39 -20.17 3.56
CA ILE A 188 12.98 -20.99 4.72
C ILE A 188 11.96 -22.05 4.33
N ILE A 189 11.11 -21.74 3.36
CA ILE A 189 10.02 -22.62 2.92
C ILE A 189 10.52 -23.72 1.97
N TYR A 190 11.57 -23.43 1.21
CA TYR A 190 12.21 -24.37 0.28
C TYR A 190 13.05 -25.42 1.03
#